data_AF-A0A0C2WQL3-F1
#
_entry.id   AF-A0A0C2WQL3-F1
#
_cell.length_a   1.000
_cell.length_b   1.000
_cell.length_c   1.000
_cell.angle_alpha   90.00
_cell.angle_beta   90.00
_cell.angle_gamma   90.00
#
_symmetry.space_group_name_H-M   'P 1'
#
loop_
_entity.id
_entity.type
_entity.pdbx_description
1 polymer ?
#
loop_
_entity_poly.entity_id
_entity_poly.type
_entity_poly.pdbx_seq_one_letter_code
_entity_poly.pdbx_strand_id
1 'polypeptide(L)'
;MSEPVHKRKRRSQHSPVDLSNMRVALNRLEALKEELDMIEGTEEELHTISEHVLALEIILKGAKKPKASFSMVTEEDLEKAGVTRKWLHFYPAKVTELVEGLTADAEVEIANLHSRIKKIYTHIDVDYGPGSRMILNGILLALAEIASTQERDVVILPEMKIAQRNGVQISHPVSGNELWYSNYVVIECEDVSDYKKRFLASGFIDALEISKGCLLIVEAKCQSIKQTFVSFVPEAISQAIAFLKSADLQEVRFCLSDGQTWAFFILKLENEKLTYYESAPQCLSRAVLEDSDLPLRKIVQLLCEWLRPTKTDLFRLE
;
A
#
# COMPACT_ATOMS: atom_id res chain seq x y z
N MET A 1 -39.68 11.10 20.13
CA MET A 1 -38.25 10.73 20.15
C MET A 1 -38.04 9.74 19.02
N SER A 2 -37.32 10.16 17.98
CA SER A 2 -37.15 9.40 16.74
C SER A 2 -35.70 8.92 16.66
N GLU A 3 -35.50 7.60 16.68
CA GLU A 3 -34.19 7.00 16.50
C GLU A 3 -33.73 7.11 15.03
N PRO A 4 -32.47 7.46 14.76
CA PRO A 4 -31.94 7.48 13.42
C PRO A 4 -31.62 6.06 12.95
N VAL A 5 -32.42 5.56 12.01
CA VAL A 5 -32.16 4.32 11.26
C VAL A 5 -30.89 4.50 10.42
N HIS A 6 -29.79 3.88 10.82
CA HIS A 6 -28.60 3.76 9.99
C HIS A 6 -28.86 2.87 8.78
N LYS A 7 -29.07 3.50 7.62
CA LYS A 7 -29.13 2.82 6.31
C LYS A 7 -27.75 2.25 5.97
N ARG A 8 -27.62 0.93 6.08
CA ARG A 8 -26.48 0.12 5.61
C ARG A 8 -26.30 0.33 4.09
N LYS A 9 -25.22 1.01 3.67
CA LYS A 9 -24.84 1.12 2.26
C LYS A 9 -24.46 -0.27 1.73
N ARG A 10 -25.32 -0.86 0.89
CA ARG A 10 -24.95 -2.01 0.06
C ARG A 10 -23.87 -1.55 -0.91
N ARG A 11 -22.66 -2.11 -0.85
CA ARG A 11 -21.66 -1.98 -1.92
C ARG A 11 -22.25 -2.65 -3.16
N SER A 12 -22.50 -1.86 -4.20
CA SER A 12 -22.81 -2.38 -5.53
C SER A 12 -21.65 -3.28 -5.97
N GLN A 13 -21.94 -4.53 -6.31
CA GLN A 13 -21.03 -5.41 -7.04
C GLN A 13 -20.85 -4.81 -8.43
N HIS A 14 -19.86 -3.94 -8.59
CA HIS A 14 -19.41 -3.53 -9.91
C HIS A 14 -18.53 -4.66 -10.45
N SER A 15 -19.03 -5.34 -11.48
CA SER A 15 -18.17 -6.12 -12.38
C SER A 15 -17.07 -5.18 -12.89
N PRO A 16 -15.78 -5.55 -12.80
CA PRO A 16 -14.71 -4.71 -13.29
C PRO A 16 -14.87 -4.59 -14.81
N VAL A 17 -15.15 -3.37 -15.28
CA VAL A 17 -15.12 -3.05 -16.69
C VAL A 17 -13.67 -3.18 -17.14
N ASP A 18 -13.40 -4.11 -18.04
CA ASP A 18 -12.08 -4.35 -18.60
C ASP A 18 -11.59 -3.10 -19.34
N LEU A 19 -10.50 -2.53 -18.83
CA LEU A 19 -9.93 -1.26 -19.28
C LEU A 19 -9.24 -1.39 -20.63
N SER A 20 -8.76 -2.59 -20.97
CA SER A 20 -8.23 -2.88 -22.30
C SER A 20 -9.35 -2.72 -23.33
N ASN A 21 -10.56 -3.19 -23.01
CA ASN A 21 -11.73 -3.07 -23.87
C ASN A 21 -12.24 -1.63 -23.99
N MET A 22 -12.16 -0.79 -22.95
CA MET A 22 -12.52 0.64 -23.05
C MET A 22 -11.53 1.43 -23.91
N ARG A 23 -10.22 1.18 -23.77
CA ARG A 23 -9.19 1.84 -24.58
C ARG A 23 -9.25 1.35 -26.04
N VAL A 24 -9.47 0.06 -26.24
CA VAL A 24 -9.74 -0.51 -27.57
C VAL A 24 -11.03 0.08 -28.15
N ALA A 25 -12.08 0.30 -27.35
CA ALA A 25 -13.32 0.93 -27.81
C ALA A 25 -13.12 2.40 -28.21
N LEU A 26 -12.33 3.18 -27.46
CA LEU A 26 -12.00 4.56 -27.82
C LEU A 26 -11.16 4.63 -29.11
N ASN A 27 -10.12 3.80 -29.23
CA ASN A 27 -9.30 3.74 -30.44
C ASN A 27 -10.11 3.24 -31.65
N ARG A 28 -11.01 2.27 -31.44
CA ARG A 28 -11.94 1.82 -32.48
C ARG A 28 -12.93 2.90 -32.86
N LEU A 29 -13.33 3.77 -31.94
CA LEU A 29 -14.26 4.86 -32.19
C LEU A 29 -13.60 6.00 -32.97
N GLU A 30 -12.31 6.28 -32.73
CA GLU A 30 -11.51 7.17 -33.59
C GLU A 30 -11.35 6.59 -35.00
N ALA A 31 -10.99 5.31 -35.12
CA ALA A 31 -10.92 4.63 -36.41
C ALA A 31 -12.28 4.62 -37.15
N LEU A 32 -13.39 4.44 -36.42
CA LEU A 32 -14.73 4.48 -37.00
C LEU A 32 -15.10 5.87 -37.53
N LYS A 33 -14.66 6.95 -36.87
CA LYS A 33 -14.83 8.32 -37.36
C LYS A 33 -14.07 8.54 -38.67
N GLU A 34 -12.82 8.09 -38.73
CA GLU A 34 -11.99 8.21 -39.93
C GLU A 34 -12.55 7.36 -41.10
N GLU A 35 -13.09 6.17 -40.82
CA GLU A 35 -13.76 5.34 -41.83
C GLU A 35 -15.08 5.96 -42.30
N LEU A 36 -15.84 6.61 -41.43
CA LEU A 36 -17.09 7.31 -41.79
C LEU A 36 -16.86 8.50 -42.71
N ASP A 37 -15.77 9.23 -42.54
CA ASP A 37 -15.38 10.34 -43.42
C ASP A 37 -15.05 9.87 -44.86
N MET A 38 -14.79 8.57 -45.05
CA MET A 38 -14.41 7.97 -46.33
C MET A 38 -15.57 7.29 -47.07
N ILE A 39 -16.77 7.20 -46.48
CA ILE A 39 -17.92 6.49 -47.06
C ILE A 39 -18.81 7.48 -47.84
N GLU A 40 -19.09 7.18 -49.11
CA GLU A 40 -20.15 7.86 -49.89
C GLU A 40 -21.53 7.34 -49.47
N GLY A 41 -22.05 7.88 -48.36
CA GLY A 41 -23.41 7.66 -47.88
C GLY A 41 -24.36 8.81 -48.25
N THR A 42 -25.66 8.60 -48.07
CA THR A 42 -26.60 9.73 -48.14
C THR A 42 -26.36 10.68 -46.97
N GLU A 43 -26.51 11.99 -47.21
CA GLU A 43 -26.18 13.04 -46.22
C GLU A 43 -26.92 12.84 -44.88
N GLU A 44 -28.14 12.31 -44.92
CA GLU A 44 -28.96 11.98 -43.75
C GLU A 44 -28.44 10.78 -42.94
N GLU A 45 -27.92 9.74 -43.61
CA GLU A 45 -27.33 8.57 -42.95
C GLU A 45 -26.01 8.92 -42.27
N LEU A 46 -25.13 9.66 -42.96
CA LEU A 46 -23.85 10.13 -42.40
C LEU A 46 -24.05 11.06 -41.21
N HIS A 47 -25.04 11.96 -41.29
CA HIS A 47 -25.39 12.84 -40.17
C HIS A 47 -25.84 12.03 -38.94
N THR A 48 -26.74 11.06 -39.14
CA THR A 48 -27.26 10.23 -38.05
C THR A 48 -26.16 9.39 -37.40
N ILE A 49 -25.22 8.84 -38.17
CA ILE A 49 -24.12 8.04 -37.61
C ILE A 49 -23.14 8.94 -36.86
N SER A 50 -22.83 10.14 -37.37
CA SER A 50 -21.97 11.11 -36.69
C SER A 50 -22.54 11.53 -35.33
N GLU A 51 -23.85 11.76 -35.22
CA GLU A 51 -24.51 12.04 -33.94
C GLU A 51 -24.38 10.88 -32.94
N HIS A 52 -24.55 9.63 -33.37
CA HIS A 52 -24.38 8.47 -32.50
C HIS A 52 -22.93 8.30 -32.02
N VAL A 53 -21.95 8.56 -32.89
CA VAL A 53 -20.53 8.50 -32.55
C VAL A 53 -20.16 9.61 -31.56
N LEU A 54 -20.69 10.83 -31.74
CA LEU A 54 -20.55 11.92 -30.77
C LEU A 54 -21.21 11.58 -29.43
N ALA A 55 -22.40 10.98 -29.44
CA ALA A 55 -23.08 10.54 -28.23
C ALA A 55 -22.27 9.47 -27.49
N LEU A 56 -21.70 8.49 -28.20
CA LEU A 56 -20.81 7.48 -27.63
C LEU A 56 -19.52 8.10 -27.06
N GLU A 57 -18.93 9.08 -27.74
CA GLU A 57 -17.77 9.81 -27.23
C GLU A 57 -18.12 10.61 -25.97
N ILE A 58 -19.28 11.28 -25.93
CA ILE A 58 -19.77 12.00 -24.74
C ILE A 58 -20.03 11.01 -23.60
N ILE A 59 -20.59 9.83 -23.87
CA ILE A 59 -20.81 8.78 -22.86
C ILE A 59 -19.47 8.24 -22.35
N LEU A 60 -18.50 8.01 -23.23
CA LEU A 60 -17.18 7.49 -22.84
C LEU A 60 -16.34 8.55 -22.10
N LYS A 61 -16.40 9.82 -22.50
CA LYS A 61 -15.74 10.95 -21.81
C LYS A 61 -16.46 11.32 -20.50
N GLY A 62 -17.78 11.18 -20.46
CA GLY A 62 -18.64 11.44 -19.31
C GLY A 62 -18.72 10.27 -18.32
N ALA A 63 -18.37 9.06 -18.77
CA ALA A 63 -18.20 7.91 -17.89
C ALA A 63 -17.11 8.26 -16.88
N LYS A 64 -17.46 8.19 -15.58
CA LYS A 64 -16.48 8.36 -14.50
C LYS A 64 -15.32 7.42 -14.80
N LYS A 65 -14.12 7.97 -15.02
CA LYS A 65 -12.88 7.19 -15.13
C LYS A 65 -12.93 6.13 -14.03
N PRO A 66 -12.90 4.83 -14.39
CA PRO A 66 -13.00 3.78 -13.40
C PRO A 66 -11.91 4.00 -12.37
N LYS A 67 -12.29 3.98 -11.09
CA LYS A 67 -11.33 4.10 -9.99
C LYS A 67 -10.42 2.88 -10.06
N ALA A 68 -9.23 3.06 -10.63
CA ALA A 68 -8.20 2.04 -10.57
C ALA A 68 -7.79 1.85 -9.10
N SER A 69 -7.69 0.59 -8.69
CA SER A 69 -7.23 0.18 -7.37
C SER A 69 -5.87 -0.48 -7.53
N PHE A 70 -4.97 -0.31 -6.56
CA PHE A 70 -3.68 -1.01 -6.59
C PHE A 70 -3.84 -2.53 -6.60
N SER A 71 -4.94 -3.02 -6.05
CA SER A 71 -5.32 -4.44 -6.08
C SER A 71 -5.56 -5.01 -7.48
N MET A 72 -5.54 -4.19 -8.54
CA MET A 72 -5.65 -4.65 -9.94
C MET A 72 -4.30 -4.84 -10.61
N VAL A 73 -3.20 -4.40 -9.99
CA VAL A 73 -1.86 -4.51 -10.56
C VAL A 73 -1.41 -5.97 -10.51
N THR A 74 -0.87 -6.46 -11.62
CA THR A 74 -0.26 -7.80 -11.71
C THR A 74 1.28 -7.72 -11.73
N GLU A 75 1.96 -8.86 -11.60
CA GLU A 75 3.41 -8.92 -11.77
C GLU A 75 3.83 -8.54 -13.20
N GLU A 76 3.07 -8.99 -14.21
CA GLU A 76 3.28 -8.65 -15.63
C GLU A 76 3.20 -7.14 -15.89
N ASP A 77 2.33 -6.44 -15.16
CA ASP A 77 2.19 -4.98 -15.23
C ASP A 77 3.46 -4.28 -14.72
N LEU A 78 4.07 -4.79 -13.65
CA LEU A 78 5.33 -4.25 -13.11
C LEU A 78 6.51 -4.53 -14.05
N GLU A 79 6.57 -5.72 -14.63
CA GLU A 79 7.58 -6.07 -15.63
C GLU A 79 7.50 -5.16 -16.86
N LYS A 80 6.29 -4.93 -17.39
CA LYS A 80 6.06 -3.98 -18.51
C LYS A 80 6.46 -2.55 -18.16
N ALA A 81 6.33 -2.17 -16.88
CA ALA A 81 6.78 -0.88 -16.37
C ALA A 81 8.31 -0.83 -16.12
N GLY A 82 9.05 -1.89 -16.42
CA GLY A 82 10.50 -1.97 -16.26
C GLY A 82 10.96 -2.13 -14.80
N VAL A 83 10.04 -2.48 -13.89
CA VAL A 83 10.34 -2.68 -12.47
C VAL A 83 11.07 -4.01 -12.30
N THR A 84 12.24 -3.98 -11.66
CA THR A 84 13.07 -5.18 -11.46
C THR A 84 12.90 -5.72 -10.05
N ARG A 85 12.72 -7.04 -9.92
CA ARG A 85 12.72 -7.76 -8.65
C ARG A 85 14.13 -8.25 -8.30
N LYS A 86 14.53 -8.07 -7.05
CA LYS A 86 15.75 -8.65 -6.46
C LYS A 86 15.50 -9.10 -5.01
N TRP A 87 16.49 -9.77 -4.42
CA TRP A 87 16.37 -10.33 -3.07
C TRP A 87 17.03 -9.45 -2.01
N LEU A 88 16.38 -9.37 -0.86
CA LEU A 88 16.91 -8.80 0.37
C LEU A 88 17.16 -9.94 1.36
N HIS A 89 18.42 -10.10 1.77
CA HIS A 89 18.80 -11.11 2.75
C HIS A 89 19.21 -10.46 4.05
N PHE A 90 18.47 -10.77 5.12
CA PHE A 90 18.86 -10.40 6.48
C PHE A 90 20.04 -11.23 6.95
N TYR A 91 20.99 -10.60 7.63
CA TYR A 91 22.03 -11.33 8.35
C TYR A 91 21.45 -11.85 9.67
N PRO A 92 21.31 -13.18 9.87
CA PRO A 92 20.62 -13.71 11.05
C PRO A 92 21.24 -13.26 12.38
N ALA A 93 22.57 -13.19 12.44
CA ALA A 93 23.29 -12.70 13.63
C ALA A 93 22.93 -11.24 13.96
N LYS A 94 22.82 -10.37 12.95
CA LYS A 94 22.48 -8.95 13.14
C LYS A 94 21.03 -8.74 13.57
N VAL A 95 20.13 -9.59 13.09
CA VAL A 95 18.74 -9.62 13.57
C VAL A 95 18.68 -10.09 15.03
N THR A 96 19.48 -11.09 15.41
CA THR A 96 19.58 -11.51 16.82
C THR A 96 20.14 -10.40 17.70
N GLU A 97 21.21 -9.72 17.27
CA GLU A 97 21.77 -8.55 17.99
C GLU A 97 20.76 -7.41 18.13
N LEU A 98 19.85 -7.22 17.16
CA LEU A 98 18.75 -6.26 17.29
C LEU A 98 17.76 -6.66 18.39
N VAL A 99 17.40 -7.94 18.45
CA VAL A 99 16.50 -8.45 19.48
C VAL A 99 17.14 -8.39 20.87
N GLU A 100 18.42 -8.72 20.98
CA GLU A 100 19.17 -8.63 22.24
C GLU A 100 19.37 -7.18 22.71
N GLY A 101 19.33 -6.21 21.78
CA GLY A 101 19.41 -4.78 22.07
C GLY A 101 18.08 -4.13 22.50
N LEU A 102 17.04 -4.91 22.77
CA LEU A 102 15.76 -4.39 23.27
C LEU A 102 15.93 -3.66 24.61
N THR A 103 15.28 -2.50 24.74
CA THR A 103 15.16 -1.83 26.04
C THR A 103 14.20 -2.60 26.95
N ALA A 104 14.36 -2.49 28.27
CA ALA A 104 13.48 -3.15 29.23
C ALA A 104 11.99 -2.79 29.00
N ASP A 105 11.70 -1.52 28.70
CA ASP A 105 10.33 -1.08 28.40
C ASP A 105 9.79 -1.71 27.11
N ALA A 106 10.64 -1.84 26.08
CA ALA A 106 10.24 -2.50 24.84
C ALA A 106 9.99 -4.01 25.05
N GLU A 107 10.76 -4.67 25.91
CA GLU A 107 10.51 -6.07 26.26
C GLU A 107 9.16 -6.24 26.96
N VAL A 108 8.81 -5.33 27.89
CA VAL A 108 7.52 -5.33 28.57
C VAL A 108 6.38 -5.13 27.56
N GLU A 109 6.51 -4.16 26.65
CA GLU A 109 5.47 -3.92 25.63
C GLU A 109 5.31 -5.06 24.64
N ILE A 110 6.41 -5.71 24.25
CA ILE A 110 6.35 -6.89 23.38
C ILE A 110 5.70 -8.07 24.12
N ALA A 111 5.99 -8.29 25.40
CA ALA A 111 5.33 -9.33 26.20
C ALA A 111 3.81 -9.05 26.34
N ASN A 112 3.43 -7.79 26.57
CA ASN A 112 2.03 -7.36 26.59
C ASN A 112 1.34 -7.59 25.24
N LEU A 113 2.01 -7.25 24.13
CA LEU A 113 1.54 -7.52 22.78
C LEU A 113 1.39 -9.02 22.51
N HIS A 114 2.36 -9.84 22.90
CA HIS A 114 2.32 -11.30 22.75
C HIS A 114 1.09 -11.90 23.42
N SER A 115 0.82 -11.49 24.66
CA SER A 115 -0.38 -11.89 25.41
C SER A 115 -1.67 -11.46 24.70
N ARG A 116 -1.74 -10.24 24.16
CA ARG A 116 -2.89 -9.76 23.38
C ARG A 116 -3.09 -10.56 22.10
N ILE A 117 -2.03 -10.85 21.35
CA ILE A 117 -2.09 -11.64 20.12
C ILE A 117 -2.56 -13.07 20.43
N LYS A 118 -2.08 -13.71 21.51
CA LYS A 118 -2.58 -15.01 21.96
C LYS A 118 -4.09 -15.00 22.26
N LYS A 119 -4.59 -13.94 22.89
CA LYS A 119 -6.04 -13.77 23.13
C LYS A 119 -6.81 -13.63 21.82
N ILE A 120 -6.28 -12.89 20.83
CA ILE A 120 -6.87 -12.79 19.49
C ILE A 120 -6.96 -14.18 18.85
N TYR A 121 -5.86 -14.95 18.80
CA TYR A 121 -5.85 -16.32 18.27
C TYR A 121 -6.80 -17.28 19.01
N THR A 122 -7.08 -17.02 20.28
CA THR A 122 -7.97 -17.88 21.10
C THR A 122 -9.44 -17.57 20.84
N HIS A 123 -9.80 -16.31 20.59
CA HIS A 123 -11.18 -15.85 20.60
C HIS A 123 -11.69 -15.33 19.25
N ILE A 124 -10.81 -15.16 18.27
CA ILE A 124 -11.11 -14.53 16.99
C ILE A 124 -10.57 -15.41 15.87
N ASP A 125 -11.40 -15.60 14.85
CA ASP A 125 -10.98 -16.22 13.59
C ASP A 125 -10.05 -15.24 12.85
N VAL A 126 -8.76 -15.56 12.87
CA VAL A 126 -7.69 -14.78 12.24
C VAL A 126 -7.55 -15.03 10.75
N ASP A 127 -8.13 -16.13 10.24
CA ASP A 127 -8.15 -16.44 8.80
C ASP A 127 -9.19 -15.59 8.08
N TYR A 128 -10.11 -14.99 8.86
CA TYR A 128 -11.00 -13.94 8.41
C TYR A 128 -10.34 -12.55 8.58
N GLY A 129 -10.27 -11.77 7.49
CA GLY A 129 -9.51 -10.50 7.42
C GLY A 129 -9.65 -9.52 8.60
N PRO A 130 -10.83 -9.32 9.24
CA PRO A 130 -10.93 -8.50 10.45
C PRO A 130 -10.08 -8.98 11.62
N GLY A 131 -9.90 -10.29 11.82
CA GLY A 131 -9.08 -10.84 12.91
C GLY A 131 -7.60 -10.58 12.69
N SER A 132 -7.13 -10.79 11.46
CA SER A 132 -5.74 -10.54 11.07
C SER A 132 -5.38 -9.04 11.18
N ARG A 133 -6.32 -8.15 10.85
CA ARG A 133 -6.19 -6.69 11.04
C ARG A 133 -6.04 -6.27 12.50
N MET A 134 -6.61 -7.01 13.45
CA MET A 134 -6.42 -6.73 14.88
C MET A 134 -4.99 -6.99 15.32
N ILE A 135 -4.35 -8.04 14.79
CA ILE A 135 -2.93 -8.33 15.03
C ILE A 135 -2.07 -7.22 14.44
N LEU A 136 -2.31 -6.85 13.17
CA LEU A 136 -1.61 -5.75 12.51
C LEU A 136 -1.70 -4.46 13.32
N ASN A 137 -2.90 -4.00 13.65
CA ASN A 137 -3.10 -2.78 14.45
C ASN A 137 -2.43 -2.87 15.83
N GLY A 138 -2.47 -4.05 16.47
CA GLY A 138 -1.79 -4.28 17.74
C GLY A 138 -0.28 -4.09 17.65
N ILE A 139 0.34 -4.60 16.58
CA ILE A 139 1.78 -4.42 16.30
C ILE A 139 2.10 -2.95 16.04
N LEU A 140 1.28 -2.23 15.24
CA LEU A 140 1.48 -0.80 14.98
C LEU A 140 1.39 0.04 16.25
N LEU A 141 0.43 -0.25 17.12
CA LEU A 141 0.30 0.45 18.39
C LEU A 141 1.51 0.18 19.29
N ALA A 142 1.96 -1.08 19.40
CA ALA A 142 3.15 -1.40 20.16
C ALA A 142 4.40 -0.72 19.61
N LEU A 143 4.53 -0.59 18.29
CA LEU A 143 5.61 0.18 17.66
C LEU A 143 5.61 1.64 18.13
N ALA A 144 4.44 2.28 18.20
CA ALA A 144 4.32 3.66 18.68
C ALA A 144 4.65 3.79 20.18
N GLU A 145 4.19 2.87 21.03
CA GLU A 145 4.51 2.85 22.46
C GLU A 145 6.03 2.66 22.68
N ILE A 146 6.64 1.71 21.97
CA ILE A 146 8.09 1.47 22.03
C ILE A 146 8.87 2.71 21.58
N ALA A 147 8.45 3.37 20.51
CA ALA A 147 9.08 4.60 20.08
C ALA A 147 8.95 5.71 21.14
N SER A 148 7.78 5.85 21.76
CA SER A 148 7.52 6.86 22.80
C SER A 148 8.43 6.68 24.03
N THR A 149 8.68 5.44 24.45
CA THR A 149 9.63 5.14 25.55
C THR A 149 11.08 5.56 25.24
N GLN A 150 11.41 5.76 23.95
CA GLN A 150 12.70 6.26 23.50
C GLN A 150 12.67 7.75 23.16
N GLU A 151 11.67 8.49 23.66
CA GLU A 151 11.44 9.91 23.36
C GLU A 151 11.27 10.19 21.86
N ARG A 152 10.75 9.21 21.12
CA ARG A 152 10.42 9.34 19.70
C ARG A 152 8.92 9.41 19.53
N ASP A 153 8.48 10.42 18.80
CA ASP A 153 7.09 10.67 18.53
C ASP A 153 6.68 9.97 17.22
N VAL A 154 5.73 9.04 17.29
CA VAL A 154 5.27 8.28 16.13
C VAL A 154 3.79 8.53 15.84
N VAL A 155 3.47 8.81 14.58
CA VAL A 155 2.12 8.99 14.08
C VAL A 155 1.77 7.89 13.09
N ILE A 156 0.65 7.21 13.33
CA ILE A 156 0.13 6.16 12.45
C ILE A 156 -1.07 6.73 11.69
N LEU A 157 -0.99 6.72 10.36
CA LEU A 157 -2.00 7.26 9.46
C LEU A 157 -2.63 6.13 8.64
N PRO A 158 -3.81 5.65 9.04
CA PRO A 158 -4.55 4.68 8.24
C PRO A 158 -5.17 5.34 7.01
N GLU A 159 -5.30 4.57 5.93
CA GLU A 159 -6.03 4.91 4.70
C GLU A 159 -5.63 6.25 4.08
N MET A 160 -4.33 6.48 4.07
CA MET A 160 -3.78 7.79 3.79
C MET A 160 -3.72 8.04 2.27
N LYS A 161 -4.24 9.19 1.84
CA LYS A 161 -4.31 9.59 0.43
C LYS A 161 -2.94 10.08 -0.05
N ILE A 162 -2.41 9.42 -1.06
CA ILE A 162 -1.21 9.89 -1.75
C ILE A 162 -1.65 10.98 -2.73
N ALA A 163 -1.47 12.24 -2.34
CA ALA A 163 -1.81 13.41 -3.16
C ALA A 163 -0.69 13.69 -4.18
N GLN A 164 -1.05 14.29 -5.32
CA GLN A 164 -0.09 14.75 -6.33
C GLN A 164 0.58 16.06 -5.88
N ARG A 165 1.91 16.16 -6.00
CA ARG A 165 2.67 17.40 -5.83
C ARG A 165 3.02 18.00 -7.20
N ASN A 166 2.91 19.31 -7.34
CA ASN A 166 3.61 20.11 -8.37
C ASN A 166 3.60 19.55 -9.81
N GLY A 167 2.44 19.10 -10.30
CA GLY A 167 2.32 18.64 -11.70
C GLY A 167 2.94 17.27 -12.01
N VAL A 168 3.48 16.56 -11.01
CA VAL A 168 3.91 15.16 -11.17
C VAL A 168 2.66 14.27 -11.14
N GLN A 169 2.25 13.81 -12.32
CA GLN A 169 1.11 12.92 -12.47
C GLN A 169 1.47 11.54 -11.89
N ILE A 170 0.97 11.24 -10.70
CA ILE A 170 1.08 9.90 -10.10
C ILE A 170 0.03 9.02 -10.79
N SER A 171 0.42 8.50 -11.94
CA SER A 171 -0.38 7.56 -12.71
C SER A 171 -0.12 6.13 -12.26
N HIS A 172 -1.15 5.27 -12.36
CA HIS A 172 -0.96 3.82 -12.33
C HIS A 172 0.14 3.47 -13.34
N PRO A 173 1.14 2.65 -12.98
CA PRO A 173 2.27 2.35 -13.86
C PRO A 173 1.84 1.80 -15.23
N VAL A 174 0.66 1.15 -15.30
CA VAL A 174 0.08 0.62 -16.54
C VAL A 174 -1.12 1.41 -17.08
N SER A 175 -1.93 2.04 -16.22
CA SER A 175 -3.26 2.55 -16.62
C SER A 175 -3.40 4.06 -16.67
N GLY A 176 -2.47 4.84 -16.11
CA GLY A 176 -2.53 6.30 -16.21
C GLY A 176 -3.37 7.02 -15.13
N ASN A 177 -4.10 6.31 -14.26
CA ASN A 177 -5.10 6.91 -13.35
C ASN A 177 -4.52 7.55 -12.07
N GLU A 178 -5.24 8.49 -11.46
CA GLU A 178 -4.65 9.60 -10.66
C GLU A 178 -4.84 9.57 -9.13
N LEU A 179 -5.64 8.65 -8.56
CA LEU A 179 -6.03 8.73 -7.14
C LEU A 179 -5.77 7.42 -6.38
N TRP A 180 -4.92 7.50 -5.36
CA TRP A 180 -4.34 6.35 -4.67
C TRP A 180 -4.44 6.47 -3.15
N TYR A 181 -4.79 5.36 -2.49
CA TYR A 181 -4.81 5.23 -1.03
C TYR A 181 -3.73 4.25 -0.62
N SER A 182 -2.95 4.61 0.39
CA SER A 182 -2.09 3.68 1.13
C SER A 182 -2.85 3.07 2.30
N ASN A 183 -2.51 1.86 2.71
CA ASN A 183 -3.18 1.23 3.86
C ASN A 183 -2.77 1.89 5.19
N TYR A 184 -1.48 1.98 5.46
CA TYR A 184 -0.94 2.62 6.65
C TYR A 184 0.38 3.32 6.32
N VAL A 185 0.55 4.53 6.83
CA VAL A 185 1.85 5.22 6.87
C VAL A 185 2.19 5.49 8.32
N VAL A 186 3.38 5.06 8.73
CA VAL A 186 3.94 5.32 10.05
C VAL A 186 5.04 6.35 9.89
N ILE A 187 4.96 7.46 10.62
CA ILE A 187 5.92 8.56 10.54
C ILE A 187 6.49 8.80 11.92
N GLU A 188 7.82 8.90 12.00
CA GLU A 188 8.52 9.41 13.17
C GLU A 188 8.75 10.92 13.01
N CYS A 189 8.37 11.68 14.04
CA CYS A 189 8.38 13.14 14.07
C CYS A 189 9.19 13.63 15.28
N GLU A 190 9.69 14.87 15.23
CA GLU A 190 10.29 15.52 16.41
C GLU A 190 9.24 16.01 17.41
N ASP A 191 8.07 16.43 16.92
CA ASP A 191 6.93 16.90 17.74
C ASP A 191 5.61 16.52 17.06
N VAL A 192 4.84 15.60 17.67
CA VAL A 192 3.50 15.21 17.16
C VAL A 192 2.55 16.41 17.08
N SER A 193 2.66 17.40 17.97
CA SER A 193 1.77 18.56 18.01
C SER A 193 1.98 19.48 16.81
N ASP A 194 3.23 19.72 16.41
CA ASP A 194 3.55 20.45 15.19
C ASP A 194 3.16 19.64 13.94
N TYR A 195 3.42 18.32 13.96
CA TYR A 195 3.02 17.41 12.89
C TYR A 195 1.51 17.45 12.62
N LYS A 196 0.67 17.34 13.66
CA LYS A 196 -0.80 17.38 13.51
C LYS A 196 -1.26 18.70 12.91
N LYS A 197 -0.67 19.83 13.33
CA LYS A 197 -1.01 21.15 12.78
C LYS A 197 -0.65 21.24 11.31
N ARG A 198 0.54 20.82 10.91
CA ARG A 198 1.01 20.85 9.51
C ARG A 198 0.27 19.87 8.61
N PHE A 199 0.04 18.64 9.09
CA PHE A 199 -0.74 17.65 8.35
C PHE A 199 -2.16 18.15 8.04
N LEU A 200 -2.80 18.82 8.99
CA LEU A 200 -4.12 19.42 8.81
C LEU A 200 -4.10 20.67 7.92
N ALA A 201 -3.03 21.47 7.97
CA ALA A 201 -2.93 22.74 7.24
C ALA A 201 -2.49 22.58 5.78
N SER A 202 -1.47 21.74 5.54
CA SER A 202 -0.76 21.68 4.25
C SER A 202 -0.74 20.27 3.63
N GLY A 203 -1.28 19.28 4.33
CA GLY A 203 -1.34 17.90 3.85
C GLY A 203 -0.09 17.09 4.17
N PHE A 204 -0.04 15.88 3.61
CA PHE A 204 0.94 14.87 4.00
C PHE A 204 2.38 15.15 3.57
N ILE A 205 2.58 15.75 2.40
CA ILE A 205 3.91 15.92 1.80
C ILE A 205 4.76 16.85 2.67
N ASP A 206 4.19 17.96 3.12
CA ASP A 206 4.84 18.88 4.06
C ASP A 206 5.13 18.21 5.41
N ALA A 207 4.35 17.20 5.77
CA ALA A 207 4.53 16.40 6.97
C ALA A 207 5.71 15.41 6.84
N LEU A 208 6.02 14.94 5.61
CA LEU A 208 7.21 14.14 5.32
C LEU A 208 8.51 14.95 5.38
N GLU A 209 8.49 16.22 4.97
CA GLU A 209 9.69 17.08 4.96
C GLU A 209 10.32 17.24 6.35
N ILE A 210 9.51 17.15 7.40
CA ILE A 210 9.96 17.25 8.80
C ILE A 210 10.09 15.88 9.49
N SER A 211 9.82 14.79 8.78
CA SER A 211 9.90 13.45 9.36
C SER A 211 11.35 13.01 9.56
N LYS A 212 11.59 12.23 10.63
CA LYS A 212 12.87 11.55 10.89
C LYS A 212 12.90 10.13 10.36
N GLY A 213 11.73 9.58 10.08
CA GLY A 213 11.54 8.23 9.60
C GLY A 213 10.15 8.10 9.02
N CYS A 214 10.01 7.29 7.97
CA CYS A 214 8.73 7.00 7.37
C CYS A 214 8.70 5.55 6.88
N LEU A 215 7.64 4.85 7.24
CA LEU A 215 7.40 3.46 6.88
C LEU A 215 6.01 3.31 6.27
N LEU A 216 5.96 2.83 5.03
CA LEU A 216 4.71 2.43 4.39
C LEU A 216 4.39 0.97 4.76
N ILE A 217 3.16 0.70 5.18
CA ILE A 217 2.69 -0.66 5.48
C ILE A 217 1.45 -0.94 4.65
N VAL A 218 1.55 -1.95 3.81
CA VAL A 218 0.51 -2.42 2.91
C VAL A 218 -0.16 -3.62 3.54
N GLU A 219 -1.46 -3.54 3.72
CA GLU A 219 -2.26 -4.61 4.31
C GLU A 219 -2.70 -5.58 3.21
N ALA A 220 -2.22 -6.82 3.27
CA ALA A 220 -2.68 -7.92 2.44
C ALA A 220 -4.08 -8.35 2.90
N LYS A 221 -5.10 -7.74 2.28
CA LYS A 221 -6.51 -8.02 2.57
C LYS A 221 -6.93 -9.32 1.90
N CYS A 222 -6.65 -10.46 2.53
CA CYS A 222 -7.16 -11.76 2.09
C CYS A 222 -8.71 -11.76 2.08
N GLN A 223 -9.29 -11.50 0.91
CA GLN A 223 -10.75 -11.50 0.70
C GLN A 223 -11.27 -12.84 0.18
N SER A 224 -10.37 -13.74 -0.23
CA SER A 224 -10.72 -15.05 -0.76
C SER A 224 -9.65 -16.10 -0.46
N ILE A 225 -10.08 -17.36 -0.34
CA ILE A 225 -9.22 -18.53 -0.13
C ILE A 225 -8.23 -18.74 -1.30
N LYS A 226 -8.50 -18.17 -2.47
CA LYS A 226 -7.66 -18.31 -3.67
C LYS A 226 -6.49 -17.33 -3.71
N GLN A 227 -6.55 -16.23 -2.95
CA GLN A 227 -5.48 -15.24 -2.91
C GLN A 227 -4.44 -15.66 -1.89
N THR A 228 -3.20 -15.78 -2.34
CA THR A 228 -2.05 -16.02 -1.46
C THR A 228 -1.43 -14.70 -1.05
N PHE A 229 -0.66 -14.68 0.04
CA PHE A 229 0.09 -13.50 0.48
C PHE A 229 0.92 -12.86 -0.66
N VAL A 230 1.55 -13.70 -1.49
CA VAL A 230 2.37 -13.27 -2.65
C VAL A 230 1.55 -12.50 -3.69
N SER A 231 0.25 -12.79 -3.84
CA SER A 231 -0.61 -12.09 -4.80
C SER A 231 -0.82 -10.61 -4.49
N PHE A 232 -0.48 -10.15 -3.27
CA PHE A 232 -0.54 -8.74 -2.86
C PHE A 232 0.78 -7.99 -3.04
N VAL A 233 1.87 -8.67 -3.42
CA VAL A 233 3.18 -8.04 -3.66
C VAL A 233 3.09 -6.97 -4.76
N PRO A 234 2.42 -7.19 -5.91
CA PRO A 234 2.31 -6.16 -6.95
C PRO A 234 1.56 -4.90 -6.49
N GLU A 235 0.50 -5.09 -5.69
CA GLU A 235 -0.23 -3.99 -5.06
C GLU A 235 0.69 -3.19 -4.13
N ALA A 236 1.48 -3.88 -3.29
CA ALA A 236 2.37 -3.24 -2.35
C ALA A 236 3.49 -2.42 -3.02
N ILE A 237 4.10 -3.00 -4.06
CA ILE A 237 5.12 -2.31 -4.87
C ILE A 237 4.52 -1.08 -5.55
N SER A 238 3.30 -1.20 -6.07
CA SER A 238 2.64 -0.07 -6.75
C SER A 238 2.32 1.07 -5.79
N GLN A 239 1.87 0.75 -4.57
CA GLN A 239 1.72 1.75 -3.50
C GLN A 239 3.06 2.42 -3.18
N ALA A 240 4.15 1.64 -3.07
CA ALA A 240 5.48 2.16 -2.81
C ALA A 240 6.02 3.04 -3.96
N ILE A 241 5.76 2.69 -5.23
CA ILE A 241 6.14 3.51 -6.39
C ILE A 241 5.39 4.84 -6.38
N ALA A 242 4.08 4.80 -6.13
CA ALA A 242 3.27 6.01 -6.02
C ALA A 242 3.78 6.91 -4.89
N PHE A 243 4.11 6.30 -3.75
CA PHE A 243 4.69 6.99 -2.60
C PHE A 243 6.04 7.63 -2.94
N LEU A 244 6.97 6.86 -3.49
CA LEU A 244 8.32 7.28 -3.90
C LEU A 244 8.26 8.50 -4.83
N LYS A 245 7.41 8.44 -5.87
CA LYS A 245 7.23 9.53 -6.83
C LYS A 245 6.56 10.76 -6.20
N SER A 246 5.57 10.57 -5.33
CA SER A 246 4.85 11.67 -4.67
C SER A 246 5.73 12.50 -3.73
N ALA A 247 6.65 11.81 -3.06
CA ALA A 247 7.53 12.36 -2.05
C ALA A 247 8.91 12.74 -2.61
N ASP A 248 9.14 12.56 -3.92
CA ASP A 248 10.42 12.79 -4.60
C ASP A 248 11.60 12.07 -3.91
N LEU A 249 11.37 10.82 -3.51
CA LEU A 249 12.36 9.99 -2.81
C LEU A 249 13.14 9.12 -3.79
N GLN A 250 14.39 8.80 -3.45
CA GLN A 250 15.20 7.83 -4.19
C GLN A 250 15.07 6.40 -3.66
N GLU A 251 14.66 6.27 -2.39
CA GLU A 251 14.46 5.00 -1.70
C GLU A 251 13.19 5.08 -0.84
N VAL A 252 12.41 4.00 -0.82
CA VAL A 252 11.28 3.80 0.10
C VAL A 252 11.40 2.44 0.75
N ARG A 253 11.36 2.41 2.08
CA ARG A 253 11.23 1.18 2.86
C ARG A 253 9.76 0.94 3.18
N PHE A 254 9.30 -0.28 2.93
CA PHE A 254 7.89 -0.63 3.14
C PHE A 254 7.73 -2.10 3.56
N CYS A 255 6.57 -2.42 4.11
CA CYS A 255 6.22 -3.77 4.51
C CYS A 255 4.91 -4.20 3.87
N LEU A 256 4.80 -5.48 3.53
CA LEU A 256 3.54 -6.15 3.24
C LEU A 256 3.18 -7.01 4.45
N SER A 257 1.95 -6.90 4.95
CA SER A 257 1.48 -7.76 6.02
C SER A 257 -0.02 -8.05 5.94
N ASP A 258 -0.41 -9.29 6.22
CA ASP A 258 -1.80 -9.63 6.55
C ASP A 258 -2.05 -9.64 8.08
N GLY A 259 -1.05 -9.29 8.89
CA GLY A 259 -1.04 -9.40 10.35
C GLY A 259 -0.33 -10.66 10.85
N GLN A 260 -0.48 -11.79 10.15
CA GLN A 260 0.16 -13.06 10.49
C GLN A 260 1.51 -13.22 9.77
N THR A 261 1.58 -12.82 8.51
CA THR A 261 2.77 -12.88 7.66
C THR A 261 3.29 -11.48 7.42
N TRP A 262 4.61 -11.31 7.43
CA TRP A 262 5.30 -10.04 7.26
C TRP A 262 6.43 -10.20 6.26
N ALA A 263 6.46 -9.38 5.22
CA ALA A 263 7.59 -9.28 4.30
C ALA A 263 8.07 -7.83 4.23
N PHE A 264 9.38 -7.67 4.22
CA PHE A 264 10.06 -6.37 4.25
C PHE A 264 10.63 -6.08 2.87
N PHE A 265 10.48 -4.83 2.43
CA PHE A 265 10.86 -4.40 1.11
C PHE A 265 11.64 -3.10 1.15
N ILE A 266 12.49 -2.93 0.12
CA ILE A 266 13.13 -1.67 -0.22
C ILE A 266 12.90 -1.43 -1.70
N LEU A 267 12.27 -0.31 -2.06
CA LEU A 267 12.17 0.16 -3.44
C LEU A 267 13.20 1.25 -3.66
N LYS A 268 14.00 1.14 -4.73
CA LYS A 268 15.02 2.12 -5.12
C LYS A 268 14.84 2.56 -6.56
N LEU A 269 15.13 3.83 -6.82
CA LEU A 269 15.35 4.36 -8.16
C LEU A 269 16.87 4.34 -8.44
N GLU A 270 17.33 3.34 -9.18
CA GLU A 270 18.75 3.15 -9.52
C GLU A 270 18.93 3.33 -11.02
N ASN A 271 19.73 4.31 -11.46
CA ASN A 271 19.98 4.59 -12.88
C ASN A 271 18.67 4.74 -13.68
N GLU A 272 17.73 5.54 -13.17
CA GLU A 272 16.39 5.77 -13.75
C GLU A 272 15.49 4.51 -13.80
N LYS A 273 15.95 3.38 -13.24
CA LYS A 273 15.21 2.13 -13.18
C LYS A 273 14.73 1.84 -11.77
N LEU A 274 13.46 1.47 -11.65
CA LEU A 274 12.89 1.04 -10.38
C LEU A 274 13.28 -0.42 -10.10
N THR A 275 13.93 -0.64 -8.96
CA THR A 275 14.27 -1.98 -8.46
C THR A 275 13.71 -2.13 -7.06
N TYR A 276 12.96 -3.21 -6.81
CA TYR A 276 12.54 -3.57 -5.46
C TYR A 276 13.27 -4.82 -4.98
N TYR A 277 13.61 -4.79 -3.70
CA TYR A 277 14.29 -5.85 -2.99
C TYR A 277 13.32 -6.42 -1.96
N GLU A 278 13.08 -7.73 -2.00
CA GLU A 278 12.10 -8.42 -1.15
C GLU A 278 12.79 -9.36 -0.17
N SER A 279 12.37 -9.32 1.10
CA SER A 279 12.81 -10.27 2.12
C SER A 279 12.03 -11.58 2.08
N ALA A 280 12.62 -12.64 2.64
CA ALA A 280 11.84 -13.82 3.00
C ALA A 280 10.69 -13.43 3.97
N PRO A 281 9.47 -14.00 3.80
CA PRO A 281 8.37 -13.75 4.72
C PRO A 281 8.64 -14.29 6.13
N GLN A 282 8.19 -13.56 7.13
CA GLN A 282 8.23 -13.90 8.56
C GLN A 282 6.82 -14.19 9.04
N CYS A 283 6.60 -15.33 9.70
CA CYS A 283 5.27 -15.78 10.13
C CYS A 283 5.10 -15.70 11.65
N LEU A 284 3.95 -15.19 12.07
CA LEU A 284 3.46 -15.08 13.45
C LEU A 284 2.32 -16.07 13.70
N SER A 285 2.41 -17.30 13.16
CA SER A 285 1.35 -18.30 13.35
C SER A 285 1.10 -18.60 14.82
N ARG A 286 -0.11 -19.07 15.14
CA ARG A 286 -0.49 -19.46 16.51
C ARG A 286 0.51 -20.41 17.15
N ALA A 287 0.88 -21.49 16.45
CA ALA A 287 1.81 -22.50 16.95
C ALA A 287 3.17 -21.88 17.29
N VAL A 288 3.69 -21.04 16.39
CA VAL A 288 4.97 -20.35 16.58
C VAL A 288 4.96 -19.43 17.81
N LEU A 289 3.84 -18.73 18.06
CA LEU A 289 3.72 -17.84 19.21
C LEU A 289 3.39 -18.56 20.53
N GLU A 290 2.82 -19.76 20.48
CA GLU A 290 2.64 -20.58 21.68
C GLU A 290 4.00 -20.94 22.29
N ASP A 291 4.97 -21.28 21.44
CA ASP A 291 6.31 -21.71 21.83
C ASP A 291 7.27 -20.56 22.22
N SER A 292 7.17 -19.40 21.55
CA SER A 292 8.12 -18.29 21.77
C SER A 292 7.56 -16.93 21.34
N ASP A 293 7.98 -15.86 22.01
CA ASP A 293 7.75 -14.47 21.58
C ASP A 293 8.86 -13.95 20.63
N LEU A 294 9.91 -14.74 20.38
CA LEU A 294 11.07 -14.35 19.58
C LEU A 294 10.70 -13.87 18.16
N PRO A 295 9.79 -14.52 17.41
CA PRO A 295 9.38 -14.04 16.08
C PRO A 295 8.67 -12.68 16.14
N LEU A 296 7.91 -12.43 17.20
CA LEU A 296 7.28 -11.13 17.44
C LEU A 296 8.33 -10.06 17.76
N ARG A 297 9.29 -10.36 18.64
CA ARG A 297 10.42 -9.46 18.92
C ARG A 297 11.18 -9.09 17.65
N LYS A 298 11.47 -10.08 16.79
CA LYS A 298 12.13 -9.87 15.50
C LYS A 298 11.34 -8.92 14.60
N ILE A 299 10.05 -9.17 14.40
CA ILE A 299 9.21 -8.32 13.54
C ILE A 299 9.14 -6.90 14.08
N VAL A 300 8.91 -6.71 15.38
CA VAL A 300 8.84 -5.37 15.99
C VAL A 300 10.16 -4.63 15.84
N GLN A 301 11.31 -5.28 16.09
CA GLN A 301 12.62 -4.67 15.91
C GLN A 301 12.94 -4.33 14.45
N LEU A 302 12.57 -5.21 13.51
CA LEU A 302 12.70 -4.92 12.10
C LEU A 302 11.82 -3.74 11.68
N LEU A 303 10.61 -3.59 12.24
CA LEU A 303 9.75 -2.43 11.97
C LEU A 303 10.35 -1.12 12.50
N CYS A 304 10.93 -1.13 13.70
CA CYS A 304 11.66 0.03 14.22
C CYS A 304 12.80 0.44 13.27
N GLU A 305 13.58 -0.53 12.80
CA GLU A 305 14.70 -0.29 11.88
C GLU A 305 14.26 0.07 10.45
N TRP A 306 13.07 -0.38 10.02
CA TRP A 306 12.46 0.01 8.75
C TRP A 306 11.91 1.44 8.81
N LEU A 307 11.38 1.85 9.97
CA LEU A 307 10.87 3.21 10.21
C LEU A 307 12.00 4.23 10.26
N ARG A 308 13.04 3.97 11.06
CA ARG A 308 14.20 4.84 11.20
C ARG A 308 15.47 4.00 11.17
N PRO A 309 16.13 3.91 10.00
CA PRO A 309 17.33 3.10 9.85
C PRO A 309 18.45 3.57 10.78
N THR A 310 18.97 2.68 11.61
CA THR A 310 20.11 2.92 12.51
C THR A 310 21.26 1.94 12.28
N LYS A 311 21.00 0.76 11.69
CA LYS A 311 21.99 -0.27 11.40
C LYS A 311 22.15 -0.47 9.89
N THR A 312 23.29 -0.05 9.36
CA THR A 312 23.58 -0.11 7.92
C THR A 312 23.99 -1.51 7.42
N ASP A 313 24.34 -2.43 8.33
CA ASP A 313 24.83 -3.78 8.03
C ASP A 313 23.81 -4.90 8.31
N LEU A 314 22.52 -4.55 8.48
CA LEU A 314 21.47 -5.51 8.84
C LEU A 314 21.15 -6.52 7.72
N PHE A 315 21.30 -6.11 6.46
CA PHE A 315 20.93 -6.89 5.29
C PHE A 315 21.90 -6.68 4.14
N ARG A 316 21.84 -7.58 3.17
CA ARG A 316 22.47 -7.42 1.86
C ARG A 316 21.42 -7.44 0.75
N LEU A 317 21.73 -6.72 -0.32
CA LEU A 317 20.92 -6.63 -1.52
C LEU A 317 21.66 -7.37 -2.63
N GLU A 318 21.00 -8.35 -3.25
CA GLU A 318 21.52 -9.07 -4.44
C GLU A 318 21.19 -8.32 -5.73
#